data_AF-A0A932BXA6-F1
#
_entry.id   AF-A0A932BXA6-F1
#
_cell.length_a   1.000
_cell.length_b   1.000
_cell.length_c   1.000
_cell.angle_alpha   90.00
_cell.angle_beta   90.00
_cell.angle_gamma   90.00
#
_symmetry.space_group_name_H-M   'P 1'
#
loop_
_entity.id
_entity.type
_entity.pdbx_description
1 polymer ?
#
loop_
_entity_poly.entity_id
_entity_poly.type
_entity_poly.pdbx_seq_one_letter_code
_entity_poly.pdbx_strand_id
1 'polypeptide(L)'
;MAGRYGIEFLRSAARELEKLPRDARGRVMAAVLALADAPSPQGAMLLSGTGRERIWRIPVGQYRVLYQVEDETITVVIVRVADRREAYNTTAIRRLLDQLGRGR
;
A
#
# COMPACT_ATOMS: atom_id res chain seq x y z
N MET A 1 12.00 17.47 0.90
CA MET A 1 10.63 17.96 0.67
C MET A 1 9.75 17.22 1.67
N ALA A 2 9.08 17.94 2.55
CA ALA A 2 8.12 17.36 3.47
C ALA A 2 6.84 17.11 2.67
N GLY A 3 6.46 15.86 2.47
CA GLY A 3 5.22 15.52 1.80
C GLY A 3 4.03 16.11 2.55
N ARG A 4 2.94 16.39 1.82
CA ARG A 4 1.70 16.92 2.41
C ARG A 4 1.05 15.92 3.37
N TYR A 5 1.35 14.63 3.20
CA TYR A 5 0.86 13.54 4.04
C TYR A 5 2.00 12.79 4.73
N GLY A 6 1.79 12.38 5.98
CA GLY A 6 2.66 11.45 6.68
C GLY A 6 2.55 10.04 6.09
N ILE A 7 3.66 9.31 5.99
CA ILE A 7 3.65 7.89 5.59
C ILE A 7 3.84 7.02 6.82
N GLU A 8 2.89 6.11 7.05
CA GLU A 8 3.00 5.06 8.05
C GLU A 8 3.02 3.68 7.39
N PHE A 9 3.96 2.84 7.82
CA PHE A 9 4.02 1.45 7.38
C PHE A 9 3.40 0.55 8.44
N LEU A 10 2.48 -0.33 8.02
CA LEU A 10 2.15 -1.46 8.88
C LEU A 10 3.39 -2.32 9.10
N ARG A 11 3.47 -2.99 10.26
CA ARG A 11 4.57 -3.93 10.55
C ARG A 11 4.71 -5.02 9.49
N SER A 12 3.60 -5.46 8.91
CA SER A 12 3.58 -6.39 7.78
C SER A 12 4.26 -5.80 6.55
N ALA A 13 3.98 -4.52 6.24
CA ALA A 13 4.56 -3.80 5.11
C ALA A 13 6.08 -3.64 5.25
N ALA A 14 6.55 -3.23 6.43
CA ALA A 14 7.99 -3.06 6.71
C ALA A 14 8.74 -4.39 6.51
N ARG A 15 8.20 -5.49 7.05
CA ARG A 15 8.77 -6.83 6.87
C ARG A 15 8.79 -7.29 5.42
N GLU A 16 7.75 -7.01 4.65
CA GLU A 16 7.73 -7.35 3.23
C GLU A 16 8.72 -6.50 2.43
N LEU A 17 8.86 -5.21 2.75
CA LEU A 17 9.84 -4.31 2.15
C LEU A 17 11.29 -4.79 2.37
N GLU A 18 11.59 -5.28 3.58
CA GLU A 18 12.88 -5.86 3.93
C GLU A 18 13.21 -7.12 3.11
N LYS A 19 12.21 -7.94 2.78
CA LYS A 19 12.40 -9.13 1.95
C LYS A 19 12.59 -8.82 0.47
N LEU A 20 12.34 -7.58 0.03
CA LEU A 20 12.45 -7.24 -1.38
C LEU A 20 13.91 -7.20 -1.84
N PRO A 21 14.19 -7.66 -3.08
CA PRO A 21 15.45 -7.37 -3.75
C PRO A 21 15.71 -5.86 -3.78
N ARG A 22 16.99 -5.45 -3.74
CA ARG A 22 17.40 -4.04 -3.65
C ARG A 22 16.70 -3.13 -4.68
N ASP A 23 16.63 -3.57 -5.93
CA ASP A 23 16.00 -2.81 -7.03
C ASP A 23 14.48 -2.72 -6.88
N ALA A 24 13.85 -3.76 -6.35
CA ALA A 24 12.42 -3.76 -6.07
C ALA A 24 12.11 -2.86 -4.86
N ARG A 25 12.93 -2.92 -3.81
CA ARG A 25 12.82 -2.07 -2.62
C ARG A 25 12.89 -0.59 -2.99
N GLY A 26 13.87 -0.21 -3.82
CA GLY A 26 14.02 1.17 -4.30
C GLY A 26 12.79 1.66 -5.06
N ARG A 27 12.27 0.85 -5.98
CA ARG A 27 11.04 1.18 -6.74
C ARG A 27 9.80 1.30 -5.86
N VAL A 28 9.63 0.39 -4.91
CA VAL A 28 8.49 0.41 -3.97
C VAL A 28 8.58 1.65 -3.07
N MET A 29 9.76 1.96 -2.51
CA MET A 29 9.90 3.16 -1.69
C MET A 29 9.69 4.45 -2.47
N ALA A 30 10.20 4.55 -3.70
CA ALA A 30 9.94 5.71 -4.54
C ALA A 30 8.43 5.90 -4.79
N ALA A 31 7.71 4.82 -5.09
CA ALA A 31 6.26 4.87 -5.28
C ALA A 31 5.51 5.27 -4.01
N VAL A 32 5.93 4.77 -2.84
CA VAL A 32 5.32 5.12 -1.55
C VAL A 32 5.59 6.58 -1.18
N LEU A 33 6.83 7.07 -1.35
CA LEU A 33 7.17 8.46 -1.06
C LEU A 33 6.41 9.43 -1.97
N ALA A 34 6.17 9.07 -3.23
CA ALA A 34 5.34 9.86 -4.13
C ALA A 34 3.88 10.00 -3.66
N LEU A 35 3.37 9.04 -2.87
CA LEU A 35 2.03 9.16 -2.27
C LEU A 35 1.95 10.30 -1.26
N ALA A 36 3.06 10.62 -0.58
CA ALA A 36 3.10 11.70 0.41
C ALA A 36 2.82 13.07 -0.23
N ASP A 37 3.19 13.25 -1.49
CA ASP A 37 2.93 14.47 -2.26
C ASP A 37 1.59 14.39 -3.02
N ALA A 38 1.30 13.22 -3.60
CA ALA A 38 0.11 12.96 -4.40
C ALA A 38 -0.54 11.64 -3.97
N PRO A 39 -1.51 11.66 -3.02
CA PRO A 39 -2.13 10.45 -2.48
C PRO A 39 -2.99 9.69 -3.48
N SER A 40 -3.29 10.27 -4.65
CA SER A 40 -4.01 9.60 -5.73
C SER A 40 -3.26 9.80 -7.05
N PRO A 41 -2.13 9.10 -7.24
CA PRO A 41 -1.35 9.19 -8.47
C PRO A 41 -2.07 8.47 -9.61
N GLN A 42 -1.70 8.81 -10.85
CA GLN A 42 -2.25 8.17 -12.04
C GLN A 42 -1.96 6.64 -11.97
N GLY A 43 -3.02 5.83 -12.01
CA GLY A 43 -2.93 4.38 -11.87
C GLY A 43 -3.28 3.83 -10.47
N ALA A 44 -3.58 4.69 -9.50
CA ALA A 44 -4.24 4.28 -8.27
C ALA A 44 -5.67 3.80 -8.57
N MET A 45 -5.98 2.58 -8.11
CA MET A 45 -7.31 1.99 -8.26
C MET A 45 -7.91 1.79 -6.88
N LEU A 46 -9.18 2.20 -6.72
CA LEU A 46 -9.94 1.86 -5.53
C LEU A 46 -10.15 0.35 -5.50
N LEU A 47 -9.68 -0.30 -4.43
CA LEU A 47 -9.79 -1.73 -4.25
C LEU A 47 -11.04 -2.10 -3.44
N SER A 48 -11.33 -1.34 -2.38
CA SER A 48 -12.46 -1.58 -1.47
C SER A 48 -12.76 -0.36 -0.62
N GLY A 49 -13.92 -0.38 0.06
CA GLY A 49 -14.32 0.60 1.06
C GLY A 49 -15.06 1.82 0.50
N THR A 50 -15.62 2.62 1.40
CA THR A 50 -16.33 3.86 1.09
C THR A 50 -15.91 4.98 2.04
N GLY A 51 -16.05 6.24 1.64
CA GLY A 51 -15.67 7.37 2.50
C GLY A 51 -14.20 7.35 2.92
N ARG A 52 -13.94 7.27 4.24
CA ARG A 52 -12.61 7.24 4.86
C ARG A 52 -11.95 5.85 4.86
N GLU A 53 -12.74 4.80 4.65
CA GLU A 53 -12.26 3.41 4.60
C GLU A 53 -11.77 2.99 3.20
N ARG A 54 -11.59 3.97 2.29
CA ARG A 54 -11.17 3.69 0.92
C ARG A 54 -9.75 3.16 0.91
N ILE A 55 -9.62 1.92 0.47
CA ILE A 55 -8.32 1.28 0.29
C ILE A 55 -7.99 1.34 -1.20
N TRP A 56 -6.85 1.94 -1.48
CA TRP A 56 -6.31 2.13 -2.81
C TRP A 56 -5.22 1.12 -3.09
N ARG A 57 -4.97 0.88 -4.38
CA ARG A 57 -3.91 0.00 -4.87
C ARG A 57 -3.15 0.67 -5.99
N ILE A 58 -1.82 0.66 -5.91
CA ILE A 58 -0.93 1.00 -7.03
C ILE A 58 -0.04 -0.19 -7.43
N PRO A 59 0.18 -0.41 -8.74
CA PRO A 59 1.11 -1.42 -9.23
C PRO A 59 2.57 -0.92 -9.21
N VAL A 60 3.47 -1.73 -8.67
CA VAL A 60 4.93 -1.49 -8.70
C VAL A 60 5.64 -2.77 -9.17
N GLY A 61 5.72 -2.95 -10.48
CA GLY A 61 6.25 -4.19 -11.08
C GLY A 61 5.45 -5.43 -10.66
N GLN A 62 6.10 -6.39 -9.99
CA GLN A 62 5.47 -7.60 -9.44
C GLN A 62 4.87 -7.40 -8.04
N TYR A 63 4.96 -6.19 -7.49
CA TYR A 63 4.44 -5.84 -6.18
C TYR A 63 3.20 -4.97 -6.33
N ARG A 64 2.32 -5.02 -5.35
CA ARG A 64 1.20 -4.09 -5.21
C ARG A 64 1.34 -3.40 -3.87
N VAL A 65 1.19 -2.08 -3.88
CA VAL A 65 1.13 -1.29 -2.67
C VAL A 65 -0.34 -1.00 -2.44
N LEU A 66 -0.87 -1.50 -1.33
CA LEU A 66 -2.18 -1.14 -0.81
C LEU A 66 -1.97 0.00 0.18
N TYR A 67 -2.84 1.00 0.14
CA TYR A 67 -2.75 2.10 1.08
C TYR A 67 -4.12 2.68 1.35
N GLN A 68 -4.23 3.37 2.47
CA GLN A 68 -5.40 4.13 2.86
C GLN A 68 -4.95 5.55 3.19
N VAL A 69 -5.83 6.51 2.91
CA VAL A 69 -5.60 7.92 3.21
C VAL A 69 -6.60 8.30 4.30
N GLU A 70 -6.11 8.59 5.50
CA GLU A 70 -6.90 9.03 6.65
C GLU A 70 -6.39 10.40 7.10
N ASP A 71 -7.26 11.41 6.98
CA ASP A 71 -6.94 12.82 7.26
C ASP A 71 -5.66 13.30 6.56
N GLU A 72 -4.52 13.34 7.25
CA GLU A 72 -3.20 13.75 6.74
C GLU A 72 -2.16 12.61 6.76
N THR A 73 -2.60 11.37 6.99
CA THR A 73 -1.74 10.19 7.09
C THR A 73 -2.08 9.17 6.02
N ILE A 74 -1.05 8.57 5.44
CA ILE A 74 -1.14 7.47 4.47
C ILE A 74 -0.58 6.22 5.12
N THR A 75 -1.47 5.29 5.41
CA THR A 75 -1.10 3.98 5.96
C THR A 75 -0.88 3.00 4.81
N VAL A 76 0.30 2.39 4.77
CA VAL A 76 0.79 1.59 3.65
C VAL A 76 0.97 0.12 4.02
N VAL A 77 0.56 -0.74 3.09
CA VAL A 77 0.78 -2.19 3.08
C VAL A 77 1.37 -2.62 1.75
N ILE A 78 2.43 -3.42 1.78
CA ILE A 78 3.06 -3.97 0.58
C ILE A 78 2.67 -5.44 0.46
N VAL A 79 2.13 -5.82 -0.69
CA VAL A 79 1.82 -7.21 -1.01
C VAL A 79 2.56 -7.64 -2.27
N ARG A 80 3.22 -8.80 -2.21
CA ARG A 80 3.90 -9.39 -3.36
C ARG A 80 2.87 -10.14 -4.21
N VAL A 81 2.81 -9.83 -5.50
CA VAL A 81 1.99 -10.53 -6.49
C VAL A 81 2.92 -11.35 -7.37
N ALA A 82 3.57 -12.35 -6.76
CA ALA A 82 4.51 -13.23 -7.46
C ALA A 82 3.78 -14.30 -8.29
N ASP A 83 2.58 -14.69 -7.88
CA ASP A 83 1.83 -15.72 -8.56
C ASP A 83 0.42 -15.26 -8.86
N ARG A 84 0.01 -15.36 -10.13
CA ARG A 84 -1.33 -14.95 -10.60
C ARG A 84 -2.45 -15.75 -9.90
N ARG A 85 -2.10 -16.85 -9.23
CA ARG A 85 -2.98 -17.67 -8.39
C ARG A 85 -3.01 -17.28 -6.91
N GLU A 86 -2.01 -16.55 -6.42
CA GLU A 86 -1.88 -16.20 -5.00
C GLU A 86 -2.19 -14.73 -4.71
N ALA A 87 -2.32 -13.93 -5.78
CA ALA A 87 -2.76 -12.53 -5.79
C ALA A 87 -4.10 -12.29 -5.06
N TYR A 88 -4.85 -13.34 -4.79
CA TYR A 88 -6.10 -13.35 -4.03
C TYR A 88 -6.19 -14.57 -3.11
N ASN A 89 -5.11 -14.94 -2.40
CA ASN A 89 -5.31 -15.78 -1.22
C ASN A 89 -6.15 -14.93 -0.24
N THR A 90 -7.47 -15.09 -0.39
CA THR A 90 -8.48 -14.07 -0.08
C THR A 90 -8.48 -13.75 1.41
N THR A 91 -8.00 -14.69 2.22
CA THR A 91 -7.83 -14.57 3.65
C THR A 91 -6.70 -13.61 4.05
N ALA A 92 -5.55 -13.65 3.37
CA ALA A 92 -4.40 -12.82 3.73
C ALA A 92 -4.66 -11.34 3.36
N ILE A 93 -5.15 -11.11 2.14
CA ILE A 93 -5.52 -9.75 1.72
C ILE A 93 -6.68 -9.24 2.54
N ARG A 94 -7.76 -10.02 2.78
CA ARG A 94 -8.86 -9.57 3.65
C ARG A 94 -8.36 -9.16 5.03
N ARG A 95 -7.49 -9.94 5.67
CA ARG A 95 -6.90 -9.55 6.97
C ARG A 95 -6.09 -8.25 6.90
N LEU A 96 -5.37 -8.02 5.80
CA LEU A 96 -4.63 -6.77 5.58
C LEU A 96 -5.59 -5.60 5.29
N LEU A 97 -6.69 -5.85 4.57
CA LEU A 97 -7.76 -4.86 4.36
C LEU A 97 -8.47 -4.56 5.67
N ASP A 98 -8.71 -5.56 6.53
CA ASP A 98 -9.28 -5.37 7.86
C ASP A 98 -8.32 -4.58 8.76
N GLN A 99 -7.00 -4.76 8.61
CA GLN A 99 -6.00 -3.97 9.33
C GLN A 99 -5.95 -2.51 8.88
N LEU A 100 -6.32 -2.22 7.63
CA LEU A 100 -6.47 -0.86 7.13
C LEU A 100 -7.83 -0.29 7.56
N GLY A 101 -8.93 -0.98 7.27
CA GLY A 101 -10.30 -0.54 7.55
C GLY A 101 -10.68 -0.43 9.03
N ARG A 102 -9.91 -1.03 9.96
CA ARG A 102 -10.01 -0.71 11.39
C ARG A 102 -9.26 0.59 11.67
N GLY A 103 -9.75 1.68 11.11
CA GLY A 103 -9.35 3.04 11.48
C GLY A 103 -9.50 3.21 12.99
N ARG A 104 -8.49 3.82 13.60
CA ARG A 104 -8.39 4.04 15.05
C ARG A 104 -9.23 5.22 15.50
#